data_AF-A0A1L9RAL8-F1
#
_entry.id   AF-A0A1L9RAL8-F1
#
_cell.length_a   1.000
_cell.length_b   1.000
_cell.length_c   1.000
_cell.angle_alpha   90.00
_cell.angle_beta   90.00
_cell.angle_gamma   90.00
#
_symmetry.space_group_name_H-M   'P 1'
#
loop_
_entity.id
_entity.type
_entity.pdbx_description
1 polymer ?
#
loop_
_entity_poly.entity_id
_entity_poly.type
_entity_poly.pdbx_seq_one_letter_code
_entity_poly.pdbx_strand_id
1 'polypeptide(L)'
;MSSPTAHHHFTVTSQCLCYGALHNIKHGASQPPIQGLPSPSPQLSGTVSQQPLDFNIPAKNGLWGSFQLIDLRTSRVSAWFACHSHVDPVAEADRILRVSGSPYEDVDGDNDTRFNSEKTAAQGVLVINRYDWDWCDDRDIESEIEYPDIELEDLSSLGTSVGIVDYASANAQLAHWREQGTAELTPSTTGIWMDIPQSEYAFGRFGFDEARQLARSFLFFTADTYFPKTTFRGLEEPLRREETGEERFYRRLREGYDYEGIDRLHRIVKDPFDQDARSKLPSQSECVGPFDAGDYLLDIAGLDALCDEIGERGLVDPLKAATHTLLNEMVMSYLVSSIAPSTCSDTVPATAASLYPRYSTENTVDFYLYRRLTKPHDDPIEITGLDTATLEAQIKRLLIPICSNSSLIANNDYITGLGQVVIWVLQEVLELTNNRAYDFDRPVIVPLDVRSAVGYDEELQSIFRSCSLLWYGRD
;
A
#
# COMPACT_ATOMS: atom_id res chain seq x y z
N MET A 1 29.57 -22.10 14.35
CA MET A 1 28.42 -21.31 13.84
C MET A 1 27.21 -21.79 14.59
N SER A 2 26.44 -20.88 15.19
CA SER A 2 25.14 -21.19 15.78
C SER A 2 24.17 -21.59 14.66
N SER A 3 23.27 -22.52 14.96
CA SER A 3 22.24 -22.99 14.03
C SER A 3 20.88 -22.90 14.71
N PRO A 4 19.78 -22.68 13.97
CA PRO A 4 18.44 -22.75 14.53
C PRO A 4 18.20 -24.05 15.28
N THR A 5 17.60 -23.96 16.47
CA THR A 5 17.22 -25.13 17.25
C THR A 5 15.84 -25.58 16.81
N ALA A 6 15.76 -26.77 16.21
CA ALA A 6 14.47 -27.39 15.89
C ALA A 6 13.69 -27.66 17.19
N HIS A 7 12.46 -27.17 17.25
CA HIS A 7 11.53 -27.42 18.34
C HIS A 7 10.98 -28.84 18.27
N HIS A 8 10.59 -29.28 17.08
CA HIS A 8 9.99 -30.59 16.85
C HIS A 8 10.17 -31.05 15.41
N HIS A 9 10.08 -32.36 15.17
CA HIS A 9 10.14 -32.94 13.83
C HIS A 9 8.92 -33.82 13.55
N PHE A 10 8.38 -33.72 12.33
CA PHE A 10 7.30 -34.57 11.84
C PHE A 10 7.60 -35.06 10.43
N THR A 11 6.90 -36.09 9.96
CA THR A 11 7.13 -36.71 8.65
C THR A 11 5.93 -36.54 7.75
N VAL A 12 6.18 -36.08 6.52
CA VAL A 12 5.18 -36.04 5.43
C VAL A 12 5.40 -37.25 4.54
N THR A 13 4.36 -38.06 4.37
CA THR A 13 4.40 -39.31 3.57
C THR A 13 3.47 -39.27 2.38
N SER A 14 2.38 -38.50 2.50
CA SER A 14 1.29 -38.39 1.53
C SER A 14 1.55 -37.42 0.37
N GLN A 15 2.72 -36.77 0.34
CA GLN A 15 3.05 -35.61 -0.52
C GLN A 15 2.06 -34.45 -0.39
N CYS A 16 1.36 -34.36 0.74
CA CYS A 16 0.34 -33.34 0.97
C CYS A 16 0.27 -32.98 2.45
N LEU A 17 0.05 -31.70 2.73
CA LEU A 17 -0.20 -31.18 4.08
C LEU A 17 -1.63 -30.64 4.15
N CYS A 18 -2.34 -30.92 5.24
CA CYS A 18 -3.51 -30.16 5.65
C CYS A 18 -3.07 -29.08 6.66
N TYR A 19 -3.70 -27.90 6.62
CA TYR A 19 -3.28 -26.77 7.46
C TYR A 19 -4.45 -25.90 7.94
N GLY A 20 -4.22 -25.11 8.99
CA GLY A 20 -5.18 -24.15 9.55
C GLY A 20 -5.70 -24.56 10.92
N ALA A 21 -6.87 -24.05 11.31
CA ALA A 21 -7.56 -24.49 12.51
C ALA A 21 -8.13 -25.92 12.33
N LEU A 22 -8.73 -26.48 13.39
CA LEU A 22 -9.20 -27.87 13.37
C LEU A 22 -10.26 -28.12 12.29
N HIS A 23 -11.18 -27.17 12.06
CA HIS A 23 -12.17 -27.27 10.99
C HIS A 23 -11.55 -27.17 9.59
N ASN A 24 -10.57 -26.28 9.39
CA ASN A 24 -9.83 -26.18 8.13
C ASN A 24 -9.08 -27.48 7.80
N ILE A 25 -8.39 -28.08 8.77
CA ILE A 25 -7.66 -29.34 8.57
C ILE A 25 -8.64 -30.46 8.20
N LYS A 26 -9.81 -30.50 8.84
CA LYS A 26 -10.88 -31.46 8.51
C LYS A 26 -11.38 -31.24 7.07
N HIS A 27 -11.64 -30.00 6.68
CA HIS A 27 -12.02 -29.65 5.32
C HIS A 27 -10.95 -30.09 4.32
N GLY A 28 -9.69 -29.71 4.54
CA GLY A 28 -8.57 -30.06 3.69
C GLY A 28 -8.39 -31.58 3.53
N ALA A 29 -8.60 -32.35 4.60
CA ALA A 29 -8.56 -33.81 4.57
C ALA A 29 -9.74 -34.47 3.84
N SER A 30 -10.86 -33.75 3.70
CA SER A 30 -12.06 -34.23 3.00
C SER A 30 -12.03 -33.99 1.49
N GLN A 31 -11.20 -33.04 1.04
CA GLN A 31 -11.01 -32.73 -0.37
C GLN A 31 -9.89 -33.59 -0.97
N PRO A 32 -9.91 -33.90 -2.28
CA PRO A 32 -8.74 -34.44 -2.95
C PRO A 32 -7.55 -33.47 -2.83
N PRO A 33 -6.29 -33.93 -2.91
CA PRO A 33 -5.11 -33.06 -2.90
C PRO A 33 -5.11 -32.21 -4.18
N ILE A 34 -5.37 -30.90 -4.05
CA ILE A 34 -5.70 -30.07 -5.23
C ILE A 34 -4.91 -28.76 -5.27
N GLN A 35 -4.62 -28.12 -4.13
CA GLN A 35 -4.21 -26.72 -4.19
C GLN A 35 -2.72 -26.53 -4.53
N GLY A 36 -2.42 -26.36 -5.81
CA GLY A 36 -1.14 -25.78 -6.26
C GLY A 36 -1.06 -24.28 -5.97
N LEU A 37 -0.09 -23.58 -6.55
CA LEU A 37 -0.09 -22.11 -6.51
C LEU A 37 -1.33 -21.58 -7.25
N PRO A 38 -2.24 -20.85 -6.58
CA PRO A 38 -3.44 -20.34 -7.21
C PRO A 38 -3.09 -19.31 -8.27
N SER A 39 -3.89 -19.25 -9.33
CA SER A 39 -3.88 -18.12 -10.27
C SER A 39 -4.47 -16.88 -9.58
N PRO A 40 -3.91 -15.69 -9.83
CA PRO A 40 -4.17 -14.49 -9.02
C PRO A 40 -5.56 -13.94 -9.30
N SER A 41 -6.41 -13.89 -8.27
CA SER A 41 -7.50 -12.91 -8.12
C SER A 41 -8.12 -13.07 -6.73
N PRO A 42 -7.84 -12.19 -5.77
CA PRO A 42 -8.64 -12.13 -4.55
C PRO A 42 -10.10 -11.86 -4.91
N GLN A 43 -11.02 -12.54 -4.23
CA GLN A 43 -12.45 -12.30 -4.35
C GLN A 43 -12.85 -11.22 -3.34
N LEU A 44 -13.62 -10.23 -3.81
CA LEU A 44 -14.26 -9.26 -2.93
C LEU A 44 -15.40 -9.97 -2.18
N SER A 45 -15.41 -9.87 -0.85
CA SER A 45 -16.48 -10.33 0.03
C SER A 45 -16.81 -9.22 1.01
N GLY A 46 -17.91 -8.49 0.76
CA GLY A 46 -18.24 -7.27 1.52
C GLY A 46 -17.11 -6.24 1.42
N THR A 47 -16.69 -5.66 2.55
CA THR A 47 -15.57 -4.69 2.64
C THR A 47 -14.18 -5.35 2.69
N VAL A 48 -14.10 -6.66 2.49
CA VAL A 48 -12.90 -7.46 2.67
C VAL A 48 -12.52 -8.18 1.37
N SER A 49 -11.23 -8.32 1.10
CA SER A 49 -10.71 -9.20 0.05
C SER A 49 -10.25 -10.51 0.67
N GLN A 50 -10.76 -11.63 0.16
CA GLN A 50 -10.41 -12.97 0.59
C GLN A 50 -10.03 -13.84 -0.60
N GLN A 51 -9.18 -14.82 -0.37
CA GLN A 51 -8.76 -15.79 -1.39
C GLN A 51 -9.28 -17.15 -0.97
N PRO A 52 -10.10 -17.81 -1.80
CA PRO A 52 -10.59 -19.14 -1.46
C PRO A 52 -9.40 -20.11 -1.37
N LEU A 53 -9.30 -20.82 -0.24
CA LEU A 53 -8.31 -21.85 0.02
C LEU A 53 -9.00 -23.19 0.30
N ASP A 54 -8.33 -24.28 -0.08
CA ASP A 54 -8.81 -25.65 0.14
C ASP A 54 -8.21 -26.29 1.40
N PHE A 55 -7.30 -25.59 2.08
CA PHE A 55 -6.65 -26.01 3.33
C PHE A 55 -5.89 -27.35 3.23
N ASN A 56 -5.54 -27.76 2.01
CA ASN A 56 -4.57 -28.80 1.72
C ASN A 56 -3.60 -28.32 0.63
N ILE A 57 -2.35 -28.79 0.64
CA ILE A 57 -1.31 -28.30 -0.27
C ILE A 57 -0.29 -29.40 -0.60
N PRO A 58 0.13 -29.58 -1.87
CA PRO A 58 1.22 -30.49 -2.22
C PRO A 58 2.50 -30.10 -1.48
N ALA A 59 3.18 -31.08 -0.88
CA ALA A 59 4.33 -30.85 -0.03
C ALA A 59 5.43 -31.89 -0.27
N LYS A 60 6.69 -31.49 -0.04
CA LYS A 60 7.83 -32.40 -0.13
C LYS A 60 7.70 -33.53 0.89
N ASN A 61 7.76 -34.76 0.39
CA ASN A 61 7.86 -35.94 1.23
C ASN A 61 9.17 -35.98 2.01
N GLY A 62 9.08 -36.43 3.26
CA GLY A 62 10.22 -36.66 4.12
C GLY A 62 10.08 -36.01 5.49
N LEU A 63 11.22 -35.83 6.15
CA LEU A 63 11.31 -35.24 7.48
C LEU A 63 11.20 -33.71 7.38
N TRP A 64 10.37 -33.14 8.23
CA TRP A 64 10.22 -31.69 8.41
C TRP A 64 10.65 -31.29 9.81
N GLY A 65 11.38 -30.19 9.90
CA GLY A 65 11.72 -29.53 11.15
C GLY A 65 10.82 -28.32 11.37
N SER A 66 10.38 -28.13 12.61
CA SER A 66 9.65 -26.95 13.05
C SER A 66 10.52 -26.14 14.00
N PHE A 67 10.44 -24.82 13.90
CA PHE A 67 11.30 -23.88 14.60
C PHE A 67 10.45 -22.76 15.17
N GLN A 68 10.68 -22.45 16.44
CA GLN A 68 10.12 -21.26 17.06
C GLN A 68 10.93 -20.04 16.62
N LEU A 69 10.22 -19.00 16.19
CA LEU A 69 10.76 -17.68 16.01
C LEU A 69 10.41 -16.85 17.25
N ILE A 70 11.42 -16.21 17.84
CA ILE A 70 11.30 -15.47 19.09
C ILE A 70 11.54 -13.99 18.87
N ASP A 71 10.81 -13.17 19.62
CA ASP A 71 11.11 -11.75 19.77
C ASP A 71 12.38 -11.59 20.62
N LEU A 72 13.37 -10.87 20.10
CA LEU A 72 14.68 -10.67 20.72
C LEU A 72 14.62 -9.90 22.04
N ARG A 73 13.56 -9.11 22.29
CA ARG A 73 13.43 -8.29 23.52
C ARG A 73 12.80 -9.08 24.65
N THR A 74 11.81 -9.91 24.33
CA THR A 74 10.95 -10.60 25.30
C THR A 74 11.27 -12.10 25.39
N SER A 75 12.01 -12.65 24.42
CA SER A 75 12.26 -14.08 24.24
C SER A 75 11.00 -14.95 24.10
N ARG A 76 9.83 -14.31 23.91
CA ARG A 76 8.55 -14.98 23.66
C ARG A 76 8.47 -15.42 22.21
N VAL A 77 7.71 -16.48 21.96
CA VAL A 77 7.42 -16.92 20.59
C VAL A 77 6.58 -15.86 19.91
N SER A 78 7.05 -15.33 18.78
CA SER A 78 6.33 -14.33 17.97
C SER A 78 5.85 -14.92 16.65
N ALA A 79 6.50 -15.97 16.16
CA ALA A 79 6.16 -16.64 14.91
C ALA A 79 6.70 -18.09 14.90
N TRP A 80 6.33 -18.85 13.88
CA TRP A 80 6.80 -20.21 13.65
C TRP A 80 7.26 -20.40 12.21
N PHE A 81 8.26 -21.26 12.05
CA PHE A 81 8.74 -21.68 10.75
C PHE A 81 8.85 -23.20 10.69
N ALA A 82 8.32 -23.83 9.64
CA ALA A 82 8.47 -25.24 9.40
C ALA A 82 9.07 -25.47 8.00
N CYS A 83 10.01 -26.39 7.85
CA CYS A 83 10.57 -26.71 6.54
C CYS A 83 11.05 -28.15 6.42
N HIS A 84 11.13 -28.64 5.20
CA HIS A 84 11.72 -29.95 4.89
C HIS A 84 13.22 -29.98 5.28
N SER A 85 13.72 -31.15 5.71
CA SER A 85 15.08 -31.32 6.26
C SER A 85 16.24 -30.96 5.32
N HIS A 86 15.97 -30.90 4.02
CA HIS A 86 16.94 -30.48 2.98
C HIS A 86 16.90 -28.97 2.69
N VAL A 87 16.10 -28.20 3.43
CA VAL A 87 15.98 -26.75 3.27
C VAL A 87 16.74 -26.07 4.41
N ASP A 88 17.56 -25.08 4.08
CA ASP A 88 18.14 -24.18 5.08
C ASP A 88 17.03 -23.25 5.60
N PRO A 89 16.68 -23.32 6.89
CA PRO A 89 15.56 -22.55 7.43
C PRO A 89 15.80 -21.04 7.39
N VAL A 90 17.05 -20.58 7.58
CA VAL A 90 17.36 -19.15 7.60
C VAL A 90 17.27 -18.58 6.19
N ALA A 91 17.91 -19.24 5.23
CA ALA A 91 17.91 -18.79 3.83
C ALA A 91 16.50 -18.82 3.22
N GLU A 92 15.68 -19.82 3.56
CA GLU A 92 14.32 -19.93 3.04
C GLU A 92 13.37 -18.92 3.68
N ALA A 93 13.48 -18.65 4.99
CA ALA A 93 12.70 -17.60 5.63
C ALA A 93 13.02 -16.22 5.05
N ASP A 94 14.31 -15.91 4.84
CA ASP A 94 14.75 -14.67 4.17
C ASP A 94 14.18 -14.58 2.74
N ARG A 95 14.22 -15.67 1.97
CA ARG A 95 13.62 -15.72 0.63
C ARG A 95 12.13 -15.42 0.64
N ILE A 96 11.35 -16.05 1.52
CA ILE A 96 9.91 -15.81 1.63
C ILE A 96 9.64 -14.36 2.01
N LEU A 97 10.33 -13.85 3.05
CA LEU A 97 10.12 -12.51 3.55
C LEU A 97 10.45 -11.47 2.48
N ARG A 98 11.50 -11.63 1.66
CA ARG A 98 11.79 -10.70 0.54
C ARG A 98 10.64 -10.58 -0.48
N VAL A 99 9.79 -11.59 -0.58
CA VAL A 99 8.67 -11.62 -1.51
C VAL A 99 7.40 -11.09 -0.87
N SER A 100 7.05 -11.57 0.33
CA SER A 100 5.83 -11.20 1.04
C SER A 100 6.07 -11.27 2.55
N GLY A 101 6.27 -10.11 3.16
CA GLY A 101 6.46 -9.97 4.60
C GLY A 101 5.16 -9.78 5.37
N SER A 102 5.27 -9.24 6.58
CA SER A 102 4.10 -8.79 7.33
C SER A 102 3.46 -7.58 6.66
N PRO A 103 2.13 -7.57 6.46
CA PRO A 103 1.44 -6.42 5.86
C PRO A 103 1.43 -5.18 6.77
N TYR A 104 1.81 -5.34 8.03
CA TYR A 104 1.92 -4.26 9.03
C TYR A 104 3.34 -3.76 9.21
N GLU A 105 4.33 -4.43 8.64
CA GLU A 105 5.64 -3.82 8.50
C GLU A 105 5.57 -2.78 7.38
N ASP A 106 6.20 -1.63 7.57
CA ASP A 106 6.34 -0.57 6.56
C ASP A 106 7.14 -1.01 5.32
N VAL A 107 7.31 -2.31 5.10
CA VAL A 107 8.17 -2.92 4.08
C VAL A 107 7.41 -3.17 2.78
N ASP A 108 6.08 -3.07 2.74
CA ASP A 108 5.31 -3.27 1.51
C ASP A 108 4.28 -2.15 1.27
N GLY A 109 4.74 -1.08 0.60
CA GLY A 109 3.87 -0.08 -0.03
C GLY A 109 3.26 -0.57 -1.35
N ASP A 110 3.41 -1.86 -1.65
CA ASP A 110 2.84 -2.51 -2.82
C ASP A 110 1.80 -3.52 -2.33
N ASN A 111 0.52 -3.27 -2.61
CA ASN A 111 -0.53 -4.23 -2.25
C ASN A 111 -0.36 -5.57 -2.98
N ASP A 112 0.46 -5.61 -4.03
CA ASP A 112 0.69 -6.76 -4.90
C ASP A 112 1.40 -7.93 -4.22
N THR A 113 2.04 -7.74 -3.06
CA THR A 113 2.64 -8.83 -2.28
C THR A 113 1.84 -9.18 -1.03
N ARG A 114 0.78 -8.41 -0.73
CA ARG A 114 -0.15 -8.71 0.36
C ARG A 114 -1.08 -9.85 -0.01
N PHE A 115 -1.43 -10.02 -1.28
CA PHE A 115 -2.27 -11.12 -1.78
C PHE A 115 -1.47 -12.00 -2.74
N ASN A 116 -2.04 -13.13 -3.18
CA ASN A 116 -1.42 -13.88 -4.26
C ASN A 116 -1.48 -13.06 -5.56
N SER A 117 -0.32 -12.88 -6.17
CA SER A 117 -0.14 -12.14 -7.42
C SER A 117 0.79 -12.89 -8.36
N GLU A 118 0.95 -12.39 -9.57
CA GLU A 118 1.97 -12.91 -10.49
C GLU A 118 3.37 -12.85 -9.88
N LYS A 119 3.66 -11.83 -9.06
CA LYS A 119 4.96 -11.65 -8.39
C LYS A 119 5.20 -12.72 -7.33
N THR A 120 4.21 -13.01 -6.48
CA THR A 120 4.35 -14.06 -5.46
C THR A 120 4.40 -15.45 -6.10
N ALA A 121 3.58 -15.69 -7.13
CA ALA A 121 3.59 -16.94 -7.89
C ALA A 121 4.91 -17.17 -8.66
N ALA A 122 5.50 -16.12 -9.25
CA ALA A 122 6.81 -16.19 -9.92
C ALA A 122 7.92 -16.60 -8.95
N GLN A 123 7.82 -16.20 -7.69
CA GLN A 123 8.76 -16.55 -6.63
C GLN A 123 8.38 -17.82 -5.85
N GLY A 124 7.31 -18.51 -6.23
CA GLY A 124 6.85 -19.72 -5.55
C GLY A 124 6.44 -19.47 -4.10
N VAL A 125 5.76 -18.36 -3.84
CA VAL A 125 5.24 -18.01 -2.52
C VAL A 125 3.71 -17.94 -2.58
N LEU A 126 3.05 -18.80 -1.81
CA LEU A 126 1.62 -18.71 -1.54
C LEU A 126 1.39 -17.84 -0.31
N VAL A 127 0.51 -16.86 -0.43
CA VAL A 127 0.16 -15.88 0.59
C VAL A 127 -1.21 -16.22 1.18
N ILE A 128 -1.26 -16.35 2.51
CA ILE A 128 -2.48 -16.54 3.31
C ILE A 128 -2.62 -15.35 4.25
N ASN A 129 -3.65 -14.55 4.07
CA ASN A 129 -3.96 -13.37 4.89
C ASN A 129 -4.94 -13.68 6.02
N ARG A 130 -5.09 -12.70 6.93
CA ARG A 130 -5.98 -12.77 8.10
C ARG A 130 -7.41 -13.24 7.81
N TYR A 131 -7.93 -12.96 6.62
CA TYR A 131 -9.28 -13.33 6.21
C TYR A 131 -9.34 -14.61 5.36
N ASP A 132 -8.20 -15.12 4.89
CA ASP A 132 -8.14 -16.35 4.08
C ASP A 132 -8.25 -17.62 4.95
N TRP A 133 -8.16 -17.49 6.27
CA TRP A 133 -8.24 -18.58 7.25
C TRP A 133 -9.65 -19.09 7.52
N ASP A 134 -10.67 -18.45 6.94
CA ASP A 134 -12.06 -18.91 6.95
C ASP A 134 -12.59 -19.31 8.34
N TRP A 135 -12.48 -18.39 9.29
CA TRP A 135 -12.89 -18.58 10.69
C TRP A 135 -14.42 -18.74 10.86
N CYS A 136 -15.20 -18.39 9.84
CA CYS A 136 -16.66 -18.54 9.78
C CYS A 136 -17.05 -19.11 8.41
N ASP A 137 -16.67 -20.36 8.14
CA ASP A 137 -16.98 -21.03 6.87
C ASP A 137 -18.41 -21.61 6.86
N ASP A 138 -19.25 -21.13 5.96
CA ASP A 138 -20.61 -21.68 5.73
C ASP A 138 -20.59 -23.15 5.27
N ARG A 139 -19.44 -23.66 4.80
CA ARG A 139 -19.25 -25.06 4.37
C ARG A 139 -19.20 -26.06 5.52
N ASP A 140 -19.12 -25.60 6.78
CA ASP A 140 -19.07 -26.45 7.98
C ASP A 140 -20.16 -26.09 9.02
N ILE A 141 -21.29 -25.47 8.58
CA ILE A 141 -22.49 -25.18 9.42
C ILE A 141 -23.06 -26.46 10.09
N GLU A 142 -22.74 -27.65 9.58
CA GLU A 142 -23.11 -28.95 10.18
C GLU A 142 -21.98 -29.62 10.99
N SER A 143 -20.86 -28.94 11.27
CA SER A 143 -19.78 -29.56 12.05
C SER A 143 -20.12 -29.70 13.53
N GLU A 144 -20.13 -30.95 14.00
CA GLU A 144 -20.08 -31.35 15.42
C GLU A 144 -18.76 -30.95 16.12
N ILE A 145 -18.12 -29.85 15.72
CA ILE A 145 -17.01 -29.26 16.46
C ILE A 145 -17.62 -28.19 17.35
N GLU A 146 -18.17 -28.61 18.49
CA GLU A 146 -18.42 -27.68 19.59
C GLU A 146 -17.07 -27.09 20.01
N TYR A 147 -16.83 -25.84 19.63
CA TYR A 147 -15.88 -25.03 20.39
C TYR A 147 -16.46 -24.97 21.81
N PRO A 148 -15.71 -25.36 22.85
CA PRO A 148 -16.19 -25.21 24.22
C PRO A 148 -16.61 -23.75 24.39
N ASP A 149 -17.79 -23.48 24.96
CA ASP A 149 -18.30 -22.12 25.20
C ASP A 149 -17.21 -21.29 25.89
N ILE A 150 -16.48 -20.49 25.12
CA ILE A 150 -15.42 -19.64 25.65
C ILE A 150 -16.12 -18.40 26.19
N GLU A 151 -16.14 -18.25 27.52
CA GLU A 151 -16.64 -17.03 28.15
C GLU A 151 -15.84 -15.82 27.62
N LEU A 152 -16.51 -14.69 27.39
CA LEU A 152 -15.91 -13.46 26.82
C LEU A 152 -14.66 -12.96 27.56
N GLU A 153 -14.46 -13.36 28.81
CA GLU A 153 -13.27 -13.05 29.61
C GLU A 153 -12.05 -13.92 29.24
N ASP A 154 -12.25 -15.15 28.74
CA ASP A 154 -11.19 -16.07 28.28
C ASP A 154 -10.71 -15.78 26.85
N LEU A 155 -11.47 -15.02 26.04
CA LEU A 155 -11.03 -14.57 24.71
C LEU A 155 -9.74 -13.72 24.78
N SER A 156 -9.54 -13.01 25.89
CA SER A 156 -8.31 -12.23 26.14
C SER A 156 -7.06 -13.10 26.37
N SER A 157 -7.24 -14.42 26.52
CA SER A 157 -6.18 -15.41 26.70
C SER A 157 -5.89 -16.25 25.44
N LEU A 158 -6.71 -16.15 24.39
CA LEU A 158 -6.54 -16.92 23.16
C LEU A 158 -5.50 -16.27 22.26
N GLY A 159 -4.38 -16.95 22.07
CA GLY A 159 -3.43 -16.67 21.00
C GLY A 159 -3.96 -17.06 19.62
N THR A 160 -3.19 -16.71 18.58
CA THR A 160 -3.42 -17.23 17.25
C THR A 160 -2.70 -18.58 17.10
N SER A 161 -3.43 -19.59 16.65
CA SER A 161 -2.96 -20.98 16.60
C SER A 161 -3.32 -21.63 15.26
N VAL A 162 -2.40 -22.38 14.66
CA VAL A 162 -2.65 -23.19 13.45
C VAL A 162 -1.86 -24.49 13.48
N GLY A 163 -2.48 -25.54 12.94
CA GLY A 163 -1.84 -26.83 12.73
C GLY A 163 -1.33 -27.00 11.30
N ILE A 164 -0.29 -27.83 11.14
CA ILE A 164 0.09 -28.47 9.87
C ILE A 164 0.25 -29.97 10.11
N VAL A 165 -0.34 -30.79 9.24
CA VAL A 165 -0.35 -32.25 9.39
C VAL A 165 -0.28 -32.96 8.04
N ASP A 166 0.40 -34.10 8.00
CA ASP A 166 0.37 -35.01 6.86
C ASP A 166 -1.07 -35.41 6.51
N TYR A 167 -1.45 -35.25 5.24
CA TYR A 167 -2.82 -35.48 4.76
C TYR A 167 -3.35 -36.87 5.11
N ALA A 168 -2.53 -37.92 4.95
CA ALA A 168 -2.95 -39.30 5.24
C ALA A 168 -3.21 -39.54 6.74
N SER A 169 -2.66 -38.69 7.61
CA SER A 169 -2.77 -38.79 9.06
C SER A 169 -3.72 -37.75 9.67
N ALA A 170 -4.25 -36.83 8.86
CA ALA A 170 -5.01 -35.66 9.32
C ALA A 170 -6.21 -36.03 10.18
N ASN A 171 -7.05 -36.98 9.75
CA ASN A 171 -8.23 -37.40 10.52
C ASN A 171 -7.89 -38.03 11.88
N ALA A 172 -6.83 -38.83 11.93
CA ALA A 172 -6.37 -39.45 13.18
C ALA A 172 -5.79 -38.40 14.14
N GLN A 173 -5.03 -37.44 13.61
CA GLN A 173 -4.46 -36.35 14.40
C GLN A 173 -5.54 -35.40 14.92
N LEU A 174 -6.57 -35.12 14.12
CA LEU A 174 -7.73 -34.32 14.54
C LEU A 174 -8.46 -34.98 15.71
N ALA A 175 -8.71 -36.29 15.65
CA ALA A 175 -9.33 -37.01 16.75
C ALA A 175 -8.49 -36.89 18.04
N HIS A 176 -7.17 -37.02 17.91
CA HIS A 176 -6.25 -36.87 19.04
C HIS A 176 -6.25 -35.45 19.64
N TRP A 177 -6.22 -34.42 18.79
CA TRP A 177 -6.25 -33.03 19.25
C TRP A 177 -7.60 -32.63 19.85
N ARG A 178 -8.73 -33.18 19.39
CA ARG A 178 -10.04 -32.91 20.00
C ARG A 178 -10.16 -33.42 21.43
N GLU A 179 -9.44 -34.49 21.77
CA GLU A 179 -9.41 -35.03 23.13
C GLU A 179 -8.56 -34.16 24.08
N GLN A 180 -7.77 -33.23 23.53
CA GLN A 180 -6.93 -32.28 24.26
C GLN A 180 -7.57 -30.89 24.21
N GLY A 181 -7.50 -30.13 25.31
CA GLY A 181 -7.87 -28.71 25.26
C GLY A 181 -6.97 -27.96 24.26
N THR A 182 -7.47 -26.91 23.61
CA THR A 182 -6.72 -26.14 22.59
C THR A 182 -5.39 -25.57 23.09
N ALA A 183 -5.30 -25.28 24.39
CA ALA A 183 -4.09 -24.79 25.06
C ALA A 183 -3.00 -25.87 25.30
N GLU A 184 -3.29 -27.15 25.06
CA GLU A 184 -2.42 -28.29 25.39
C GLU A 184 -2.07 -29.17 24.17
N LEU A 185 -2.40 -28.72 22.95
CA LEU A 185 -2.21 -29.56 21.75
C LEU A 185 -0.75 -29.89 21.54
N THR A 186 -0.43 -31.18 21.73
CA THR A 186 0.96 -31.66 21.66
C THR A 186 1.38 -31.95 20.21
N PRO A 187 2.65 -31.67 19.84
CA PRO A 187 3.20 -32.09 18.56
C PRO A 187 3.21 -33.62 18.41
N SER A 188 3.05 -34.12 17.18
CA SER A 188 3.06 -35.55 16.88
C SER A 188 4.07 -35.90 15.78
N THR A 189 4.29 -37.18 15.52
CA THR A 189 5.18 -37.61 14.43
C THR A 189 4.67 -37.27 13.03
N THR A 190 3.39 -36.89 12.91
CA THR A 190 2.70 -36.62 11.64
C THR A 190 2.28 -35.17 11.47
N GLY A 191 2.43 -34.33 12.49
CA GLY A 191 2.10 -32.92 12.41
C GLY A 191 2.51 -32.11 13.65
N ILE A 192 2.30 -30.80 13.59
CA ILE A 192 2.56 -29.87 14.67
C ILE A 192 1.43 -28.86 14.80
N TRP A 193 1.13 -28.49 16.05
CA TRP A 193 0.31 -27.34 16.40
C TRP A 193 1.23 -26.17 16.77
N MET A 194 1.03 -25.01 16.13
CA MET A 194 1.86 -23.82 16.29
C MET A 194 1.02 -22.72 16.94
N ASP A 195 1.35 -22.40 18.20
CA ASP A 195 0.66 -21.39 18.99
C ASP A 195 1.51 -20.12 19.17
N ILE A 196 0.87 -18.96 19.00
CA ILE A 196 1.46 -17.65 19.31
C ILE A 196 0.54 -16.98 20.35
N PRO A 197 0.90 -17.01 21.64
CA PRO A 197 0.01 -16.54 22.71
C PRO A 197 -0.20 -15.02 22.65
N GLN A 198 -1.39 -14.56 23.06
CA GLN A 198 -1.71 -13.12 23.15
C GLN A 198 -1.48 -12.36 21.84
N SER A 199 -1.91 -12.94 20.72
CA SER A 199 -1.67 -12.37 19.39
C SER A 199 -2.94 -12.29 18.57
N GLU A 200 -3.01 -11.28 17.71
CA GLU A 200 -4.14 -11.07 16.80
C GLU A 200 -3.72 -11.16 15.33
N TYR A 201 -4.69 -11.57 14.49
CA TYR A 201 -4.59 -11.72 13.04
C TYR A 201 -3.51 -12.69 12.56
N ALA A 202 -3.94 -13.85 12.08
CA ALA A 202 -3.08 -14.89 11.52
C ALA A 202 -2.59 -14.57 10.11
N PHE A 203 -1.32 -14.87 9.81
CA PHE A 203 -0.75 -14.82 8.46
C PHE A 203 0.10 -16.05 8.19
N GLY A 204 0.02 -16.57 6.96
CA GLY A 204 0.74 -17.75 6.53
C GLY A 204 1.45 -17.52 5.20
N ARG A 205 2.64 -18.07 5.02
CA ARG A 205 3.36 -18.08 3.74
C ARG A 205 3.91 -19.47 3.47
N PHE A 206 3.49 -20.12 2.40
CA PHE A 206 4.15 -21.34 1.95
C PHE A 206 5.21 -21.01 0.91
N GLY A 207 6.41 -21.55 1.10
CA GLY A 207 7.46 -21.54 0.10
C GLY A 207 7.46 -22.85 -0.69
N PHE A 208 7.40 -22.73 -2.01
CA PHE A 208 7.49 -23.86 -2.94
C PHE A 208 8.93 -24.07 -3.42
N ASP A 209 9.18 -25.25 -3.98
CA ASP A 209 10.40 -25.53 -4.71
C ASP A 209 10.54 -24.72 -6.01
N GLU A 210 11.69 -24.85 -6.65
CA GLU A 210 12.06 -24.15 -7.88
C GLU A 210 11.12 -24.49 -9.05
N ALA A 211 10.59 -25.72 -9.06
CA ALA A 211 9.58 -26.16 -10.00
C ALA A 211 8.19 -25.57 -9.70
N ARG A 212 8.01 -24.97 -8.53
CA ARG A 212 6.76 -24.37 -8.04
C ARG A 212 5.63 -25.39 -7.89
N GLN A 213 5.99 -26.61 -7.53
CA GLN A 213 5.06 -27.75 -7.46
C GLN A 213 4.82 -28.25 -6.04
N LEU A 214 5.87 -28.30 -5.22
CA LEU A 214 5.79 -28.85 -3.87
C LEU A 214 6.19 -27.79 -2.84
N ALA A 215 5.31 -27.55 -1.88
CA ALA A 215 5.64 -26.79 -0.68
C ALA A 215 6.79 -27.46 0.06
N ARG A 216 7.78 -26.68 0.46
CA ARG A 216 8.97 -27.13 1.20
C ARG A 216 9.16 -26.39 2.51
N SER A 217 8.38 -25.35 2.74
CA SER A 217 8.46 -24.49 3.92
C SER A 217 7.12 -23.80 4.18
N PHE A 218 6.90 -23.42 5.44
CA PHE A 218 5.75 -22.67 5.90
C PHE A 218 6.17 -21.70 7.00
N LEU A 219 5.84 -20.42 6.84
CA LEU A 219 6.03 -19.36 7.82
C LEU A 219 4.66 -18.94 8.36
N PHE A 220 4.47 -19.02 9.67
CA PHE A 220 3.26 -18.59 10.37
C PHE A 220 3.59 -17.46 11.34
N PHE A 221 2.85 -16.36 11.27
CA PHE A 221 3.09 -15.16 12.07
C PHE A 221 1.81 -14.36 12.27
N THR A 222 1.88 -13.29 13.06
CA THR A 222 0.74 -12.46 13.43
C THR A 222 0.94 -10.99 13.09
N ALA A 223 -0.07 -10.15 13.31
CA ALA A 223 0.08 -8.69 13.17
C ALA A 223 1.16 -8.11 14.09
N ASP A 224 1.37 -8.73 15.25
CA ASP A 224 2.36 -8.32 16.25
C ASP A 224 3.79 -8.76 15.91
N THR A 225 3.97 -9.57 14.87
CA THR A 225 5.29 -10.04 14.47
C THR A 225 6.06 -8.94 13.74
N TYR A 226 7.13 -8.46 14.38
CA TYR A 226 8.11 -7.55 13.79
C TYR A 226 9.42 -8.29 13.52
N PHE A 227 9.67 -8.63 12.26
CA PHE A 227 10.81 -9.41 11.78
C PHE A 227 12.18 -8.75 12.02
N PRO A 228 12.32 -7.41 12.03
CA PRO A 228 13.57 -6.79 12.46
C PRO A 228 13.93 -7.03 13.93
N LYS A 229 13.00 -7.53 14.74
CA LYS A 229 13.23 -7.93 16.14
C LYS A 229 12.90 -9.40 16.40
N THR A 230 12.65 -10.19 15.35
CA THR A 230 12.35 -11.62 15.46
C THR A 230 13.53 -12.44 14.92
N THR A 231 13.90 -13.52 15.59
CA THR A 231 14.94 -14.47 15.14
C THR A 231 14.54 -15.91 15.36
N PHE A 232 15.27 -16.87 14.78
CA PHE A 232 15.17 -18.27 15.16
C PHE A 232 15.68 -18.50 16.58
N ARG A 233 14.95 -19.30 17.38
CA ARG A 233 15.47 -19.73 18.68
C ARG A 233 16.84 -20.41 18.51
N GLY A 234 17.85 -19.91 19.23
CA GLY A 234 19.24 -20.36 19.14
C GLY A 234 20.15 -19.46 18.29
N LEU A 235 19.58 -18.46 17.61
CA LEU A 235 20.30 -17.39 16.92
C LEU A 235 20.11 -16.04 17.64
N GLU A 236 20.98 -15.08 17.33
CA GLU A 236 20.93 -13.72 17.86
C GLU A 236 20.62 -12.67 16.78
N GLU A 237 20.89 -13.00 15.51
CA GLU A 237 20.66 -12.09 14.39
C GLU A 237 19.18 -12.08 13.98
N PRO A 238 18.54 -10.92 13.80
CA PRO A 238 17.14 -10.85 13.39
C PRO A 238 16.95 -11.31 11.94
N LEU A 239 15.73 -11.75 11.61
CA LEU A 239 15.35 -12.21 10.28
C LEU A 239 15.36 -11.10 9.23
N ARG A 240 15.18 -9.84 9.66
CA ARG A 240 15.30 -8.66 8.82
C ARG A 240 16.19 -7.63 9.49
N ARG A 241 16.81 -6.77 8.67
CA ARG A 241 17.48 -5.57 9.16
C ARG A 241 16.42 -4.51 9.47
N GLU A 242 16.58 -3.82 10.59
CA GLU A 242 15.82 -2.60 10.88
C GLU A 242 16.33 -1.49 9.94
N GLU A 243 15.41 -0.90 9.17
CA GLU A 243 15.72 0.18 8.22
C GLU A 243 15.01 1.46 8.66
N THR A 244 15.73 2.57 8.59
CA THR A 244 15.14 3.91 8.63
C THR A 244 14.30 4.18 7.37
N GLY A 245 13.38 5.14 7.42
CA GLY A 245 12.63 5.61 6.25
C GLY A 245 13.51 5.99 5.06
N GLU A 246 14.66 6.63 5.35
CA GLU A 246 15.66 7.00 4.35
C GLU A 246 16.33 5.78 3.69
N GLU A 247 16.83 4.84 4.49
CA GLU A 247 17.45 3.61 3.97
C GLU A 247 16.48 2.82 3.09
N ARG A 248 15.23 2.71 3.56
CA ARG A 248 14.13 2.03 2.88
C ARG A 248 13.79 2.71 1.55
N PHE A 249 13.67 4.03 1.54
CA PHE A 249 13.41 4.83 0.33
C PHE A 249 14.48 4.57 -0.74
N TYR A 250 15.76 4.76 -0.39
CA TYR A 250 16.84 4.58 -1.36
C TYR A 250 17.02 3.12 -1.78
N ARG A 251 16.74 2.15 -0.90
CA ARG A 251 16.74 0.73 -1.29
C ARG A 251 15.65 0.45 -2.33
N ARG A 252 14.42 0.87 -2.07
CA ARG A 252 13.29 0.71 -3.01
C ARG A 252 13.54 1.38 -4.35
N LEU A 253 14.11 2.58 -4.33
CA LEU A 253 14.51 3.28 -5.54
C LEU A 253 15.52 2.47 -6.37
N ARG A 254 16.52 1.84 -5.71
CA ARG A 254 17.49 0.95 -6.38
C ARG A 254 16.87 -0.34 -6.89
N GLU A 255 15.85 -0.84 -6.21
CA GLU A 255 15.08 -2.05 -6.60
C GLU A 255 14.04 -1.76 -7.70
N GLY A 256 13.91 -0.51 -8.14
CA GLY A 256 12.99 -0.12 -9.20
C GLY A 256 11.53 0.01 -8.75
N TYR A 257 11.29 0.31 -7.47
CA TYR A 257 9.94 0.62 -6.98
C TYR A 257 9.35 1.81 -7.74
N ASP A 258 8.09 1.68 -8.17
CA ASP A 258 7.40 2.73 -8.90
C ASP A 258 6.96 3.87 -7.96
N TYR A 259 7.72 4.97 -8.01
CA TYR A 259 7.38 6.21 -7.33
C TYR A 259 6.59 7.18 -8.23
N GLU A 260 6.17 6.80 -9.44
CA GLU A 260 5.23 7.59 -10.25
C GLU A 260 3.84 7.56 -9.64
N GLY A 261 3.34 6.40 -9.21
CA GLY A 261 2.12 6.30 -8.41
C GLY A 261 0.79 6.38 -9.17
N ILE A 262 0.79 6.14 -10.48
CA ILE A 262 -0.42 6.12 -11.32
C ILE A 262 -1.40 5.04 -10.86
N ASP A 263 -0.93 3.82 -10.65
CA ASP A 263 -1.76 2.70 -10.20
C ASP A 263 -2.35 2.95 -8.81
N ARG A 264 -1.64 3.69 -7.97
CA ARG A 264 -2.14 4.09 -6.66
C ARG A 264 -3.25 5.13 -6.80
N LEU A 265 -3.04 6.18 -7.60
CA LEU A 265 -4.07 7.18 -7.89
C LEU A 265 -5.35 6.53 -8.42
N HIS A 266 -5.22 5.63 -9.40
CA HIS A 266 -6.37 4.95 -9.99
C HIS A 266 -7.14 4.12 -8.97
N ARG A 267 -6.47 3.46 -8.04
CA ARG A 267 -7.13 2.73 -6.95
C ARG A 267 -7.87 3.65 -5.99
N ILE A 268 -7.28 4.80 -5.65
CA ILE A 268 -7.92 5.77 -4.76
C ILE A 268 -9.22 6.30 -5.39
N VAL A 269 -9.20 6.64 -6.69
CA VAL A 269 -10.34 7.28 -7.35
C VAL A 269 -11.38 6.30 -7.93
N LYS A 270 -11.06 5.00 -8.01
CA LYS A 270 -11.95 3.94 -8.49
C LYS A 270 -12.50 3.07 -7.34
N ASP A 271 -12.64 3.63 -6.13
CA ASP A 271 -13.05 2.87 -4.94
C ASP A 271 -14.23 1.92 -5.24
N PRO A 272 -14.03 0.59 -5.18
CA PRO A 272 -15.06 -0.40 -5.54
C PRO A 272 -16.26 -0.41 -4.59
N PHE A 273 -16.19 0.28 -3.44
CA PHE A 273 -17.26 0.35 -2.46
C PHE A 273 -18.23 1.53 -2.68
N ASP A 274 -17.88 2.47 -3.57
CA ASP A 274 -18.74 3.58 -3.92
C ASP A 274 -19.49 3.28 -5.24
N GLN A 275 -20.66 2.65 -5.12
CA GLN A 275 -21.50 2.28 -6.28
C GLN A 275 -22.13 3.49 -7.00
N ASP A 276 -22.13 4.69 -6.38
CA ASP A 276 -22.65 5.93 -6.96
C ASP A 276 -21.56 6.77 -7.64
N ALA A 277 -20.28 6.45 -7.42
CA ALA A 277 -19.17 7.09 -8.12
C ALA A 277 -19.10 6.63 -9.59
N ARG A 278 -19.72 7.40 -10.50
CA ARG A 278 -19.20 7.49 -11.86
C ARG A 278 -17.69 7.68 -11.76
N SER A 279 -16.90 6.87 -12.48
CA SER A 279 -15.43 6.95 -12.49
C SER A 279 -14.97 8.41 -12.34
N LYS A 280 -14.41 8.77 -11.17
CA LYS A 280 -13.89 10.12 -10.92
C LYS A 280 -12.74 10.44 -11.88
N LEU A 281 -12.11 9.40 -12.43
CA LEU A 281 -11.10 9.51 -13.48
C LEU A 281 -11.68 10.22 -14.72
N PRO A 282 -11.07 11.33 -15.18
CA PRO A 282 -11.44 11.96 -16.45
C PRO A 282 -11.15 11.03 -17.62
N SER A 283 -11.68 11.36 -18.79
CA SER A 283 -11.27 10.75 -20.07
C SER A 283 -10.03 11.47 -20.61
N GLN A 284 -9.19 10.76 -21.39
CA GLN A 284 -8.00 11.36 -22.02
C GLN A 284 -8.36 12.56 -22.91
N SER A 285 -9.52 12.53 -23.57
CA SER A 285 -10.01 13.63 -24.41
C SER A 285 -10.39 14.91 -23.63
N GLU A 286 -10.67 14.79 -22.33
CA GLU A 286 -10.92 15.94 -21.45
C GLU A 286 -9.62 16.53 -20.88
N CYS A 287 -8.49 15.85 -21.07
CA CYS A 287 -7.20 16.26 -20.54
C CYS A 287 -6.39 17.07 -21.56
N VAL A 288 -5.50 17.93 -21.05
CA VAL A 288 -4.55 18.74 -21.80
C VAL A 288 -3.13 18.48 -21.31
N GLY A 289 -2.16 18.81 -22.16
CA GLY A 289 -0.74 18.48 -21.99
C GLY A 289 -0.34 17.20 -22.74
N PRO A 290 0.94 16.81 -22.69
CA PRO A 290 2.03 17.49 -21.97
C PRO A 290 2.40 18.84 -22.60
N PHE A 291 2.88 19.77 -21.79
CA PHE A 291 3.40 21.07 -22.22
C PHE A 291 4.92 21.00 -22.47
N ASP A 292 5.45 21.99 -23.20
CA ASP A 292 6.91 22.11 -23.39
C ASP A 292 7.56 22.54 -22.07
N ALA A 293 8.66 21.89 -21.69
CA ALA A 293 9.38 22.21 -20.46
C ALA A 293 9.95 23.64 -20.43
N GLY A 294 10.17 24.25 -21.60
CA GLY A 294 10.56 25.66 -21.73
C GLY A 294 9.45 26.67 -21.37
N ASP A 295 8.19 26.22 -21.34
CA ASP A 295 7.01 27.01 -20.98
C ASP A 295 6.56 26.79 -19.53
N TYR A 296 7.29 25.99 -18.75
CA TYR A 296 6.98 25.75 -17.35
C TYR A 296 6.97 27.05 -16.54
N LEU A 297 5.96 27.18 -15.69
CA LEU A 297 5.69 28.38 -14.90
C LEU A 297 6.74 28.58 -13.82
N LEU A 298 7.17 27.48 -13.21
CA LEU A 298 8.16 27.45 -12.15
C LEU A 298 9.38 26.67 -12.61
N ASP A 299 10.56 27.22 -12.38
CA ASP A 299 11.79 26.45 -12.45
C ASP A 299 11.96 25.60 -11.18
N ILE A 300 13.04 24.81 -11.14
CA ILE A 300 13.32 23.93 -10.00
C ILE A 300 13.55 24.75 -8.72
N ALA A 301 14.23 25.90 -8.81
CA ALA A 301 14.53 26.72 -7.64
C ALA A 301 13.27 27.34 -7.02
N GLY A 302 12.31 27.77 -7.84
CA GLY A 302 11.02 28.26 -7.39
C GLY A 302 10.19 27.18 -6.69
N LEU A 303 10.23 25.93 -7.17
CA LEU A 303 9.57 24.82 -6.48
C LEU A 303 10.29 24.41 -5.19
N ASP A 304 11.62 24.44 -5.14
CA ASP A 304 12.36 24.20 -3.90
C ASP A 304 12.00 25.26 -2.85
N ALA A 305 11.94 26.54 -3.22
CA ALA A 305 11.53 27.63 -2.34
C ALA A 305 10.10 27.43 -1.78
N LEU A 306 9.17 26.94 -2.61
CA LEU A 306 7.82 26.55 -2.17
C LEU A 306 7.86 25.39 -1.17
N CYS A 307 8.67 24.36 -1.40
CA CYS A 307 8.79 23.23 -0.49
C CYS A 307 9.39 23.66 0.86
N ASP A 308 10.44 24.48 0.85
CA ASP A 308 11.14 24.98 2.04
C ASP A 308 10.22 25.82 2.94
N GLU A 309 9.26 26.55 2.36
CA GLU A 309 8.25 27.32 3.11
C GLU A 309 7.24 26.40 3.82
N ILE A 310 6.90 25.27 3.23
CA ILE A 310 5.80 24.40 3.68
C ILE A 310 6.28 23.37 4.71
N GLY A 311 7.50 22.85 4.58
CA GLY A 311 7.97 21.82 5.49
C GLY A 311 9.40 21.36 5.27
N GLU A 312 9.79 20.37 6.06
CA GLU A 312 11.18 19.88 6.11
C GLU A 312 11.56 18.97 4.93
N ARG A 313 10.59 18.56 4.09
CA ARG A 313 10.81 17.61 2.99
C ARG A 313 10.90 18.33 1.65
N GLY A 314 12.11 18.34 1.09
CA GLY A 314 12.35 18.81 -0.25
C GLY A 314 12.14 17.75 -1.35
N LEU A 315 12.50 18.13 -2.56
CA LEU A 315 12.60 17.27 -3.72
C LEU A 315 14.03 16.70 -3.83
N VAL A 316 14.18 15.42 -4.19
CA VAL A 316 15.51 14.79 -4.32
C VAL A 316 15.71 14.06 -5.65
N ASP A 317 16.96 14.04 -6.10
CA ASP A 317 17.34 13.20 -7.24
C ASP A 317 17.19 11.71 -6.91
N PRO A 318 16.77 10.89 -7.89
CA PRO A 318 16.55 11.20 -9.31
C PRO A 318 15.13 11.67 -9.65
N LEU A 319 14.21 11.72 -8.68
CA LEU A 319 12.78 11.94 -8.93
C LEU A 319 12.38 13.42 -8.97
N LYS A 320 13.28 14.32 -8.57
CA LYS A 320 13.07 15.77 -8.54
C LYS A 320 12.53 16.33 -9.86
N ALA A 321 13.12 15.94 -10.99
CA ALA A 321 12.66 16.39 -12.31
C ALA A 321 11.25 15.89 -12.64
N ALA A 322 10.91 14.65 -12.26
CA ALA A 322 9.59 14.10 -12.48
C ALA A 322 8.53 14.83 -11.64
N THR A 323 8.82 15.09 -10.36
CA THR A 323 7.93 15.87 -9.49
C THR A 323 7.77 17.30 -9.97
N HIS A 324 8.86 17.95 -10.41
CA HIS A 324 8.85 19.30 -10.96
C HIS A 324 7.99 19.42 -12.22
N THR A 325 8.12 18.46 -13.14
CA THR A 325 7.26 18.35 -14.33
C THR A 325 5.80 18.16 -13.92
N LEU A 326 5.50 17.23 -13.01
CA LEU A 326 4.13 16.94 -12.58
C LEU A 326 3.43 18.20 -12.03
N LEU A 327 4.06 18.92 -11.12
CA LEU A 327 3.47 20.10 -10.50
C LEU A 327 3.23 21.22 -11.51
N ASN A 328 4.17 21.45 -12.44
CA ASN A 328 3.98 22.44 -13.51
C ASN A 328 2.83 22.05 -14.44
N GLU A 329 2.79 20.79 -14.90
CA GLU A 329 1.72 20.28 -15.77
C GLU A 329 0.34 20.43 -15.11
N MET A 330 0.24 20.15 -13.81
CA MET A 330 -1.00 20.32 -13.05
C MET A 330 -1.52 21.76 -13.11
N VAL A 331 -0.69 22.75 -12.76
CA VAL A 331 -1.12 24.16 -12.75
C VAL A 331 -1.32 24.72 -14.15
N MET A 332 -0.52 24.32 -15.13
CA MET A 332 -0.69 24.74 -16.53
C MET A 332 -1.98 24.19 -17.12
N SER A 333 -2.31 22.92 -16.88
CA SER A 333 -3.59 22.33 -17.29
C SER A 333 -4.78 23.06 -16.68
N TYR A 334 -4.69 23.44 -15.39
CA TYR A 334 -5.71 24.24 -14.73
C TYR A 334 -5.89 25.63 -15.38
N LEU A 335 -4.79 26.34 -15.64
CA LEU A 335 -4.84 27.65 -16.31
C LEU A 335 -5.45 27.55 -17.71
N VAL A 336 -5.08 26.54 -18.50
CA VAL A 336 -5.54 26.38 -19.88
C VAL A 336 -6.99 25.91 -19.95
N SER A 337 -7.40 24.95 -19.13
CA SER A 337 -8.73 24.33 -19.21
C SER A 337 -9.80 25.07 -18.42
N SER A 338 -9.44 25.71 -17.30
CA SER A 338 -10.41 26.37 -16.42
C SER A 338 -10.35 27.89 -16.56
N ILE A 339 -9.16 28.49 -16.50
CA ILE A 339 -9.03 29.96 -16.51
C ILE A 339 -9.25 30.53 -17.92
N ALA A 340 -8.57 30.01 -18.93
CA ALA A 340 -8.59 30.57 -20.28
C ALA A 340 -10.03 30.72 -20.85
N PRO A 341 -10.92 29.70 -20.77
CA PRO A 341 -12.29 29.83 -21.27
C PRO A 341 -13.13 30.88 -20.53
N SER A 342 -12.84 31.12 -19.24
CA SER A 342 -13.57 32.07 -18.41
C SER A 342 -13.15 33.53 -18.65
N THR A 343 -12.08 33.78 -19.41
CA THR A 343 -11.62 35.15 -19.75
C THR A 343 -12.50 35.90 -20.76
N CYS A 344 -13.70 35.38 -21.07
CA CYS A 344 -14.71 36.00 -21.92
C CYS A 344 -15.49 37.14 -21.23
N SER A 345 -15.33 37.35 -19.92
CA SER A 345 -15.99 38.44 -19.18
C SER A 345 -15.14 39.71 -19.19
N ASP A 346 -15.79 40.88 -19.04
CA ASP A 346 -15.12 42.18 -19.07
C ASP A 346 -14.44 42.58 -17.74
N THR A 347 -14.69 41.86 -16.63
CA THR A 347 -14.17 42.26 -15.31
C THR A 347 -13.62 41.08 -14.49
N VAL A 348 -12.63 41.38 -13.64
CA VAL A 348 -12.00 40.40 -12.73
C VAL A 348 -13.01 39.78 -11.75
N PRO A 349 -13.88 40.55 -11.04
CA PRO A 349 -14.81 39.95 -10.08
C PRO A 349 -15.86 39.05 -10.73
N ALA A 350 -16.36 39.40 -11.92
CA ALA A 350 -17.32 38.57 -12.65
C ALA A 350 -16.68 37.25 -13.11
N THR A 351 -15.44 37.31 -13.59
CA THR A 351 -14.65 36.12 -13.96
C THR A 351 -14.41 35.24 -12.74
N ALA A 352 -13.96 35.83 -11.63
CA ALA A 352 -13.68 35.10 -10.39
C ALA A 352 -14.95 34.44 -9.82
N ALA A 353 -16.09 35.13 -9.82
CA ALA A 353 -17.37 34.57 -9.35
C ALA A 353 -17.85 33.40 -10.22
N SER A 354 -17.54 33.42 -11.52
CA SER A 354 -17.84 32.31 -12.43
C SER A 354 -16.92 31.11 -12.22
N LEU A 355 -15.64 31.35 -11.92
CA LEU A 355 -14.64 30.31 -11.68
C LEU A 355 -14.82 29.63 -10.32
N TYR A 356 -15.26 30.39 -9.32
CA TYR A 356 -15.29 29.97 -7.92
C TYR A 356 -16.68 30.18 -7.33
N PRO A 357 -17.72 29.47 -7.79
CA PRO A 357 -19.12 29.76 -7.44
C PRO A 357 -19.44 29.69 -5.94
N ARG A 358 -18.63 29.00 -5.13
CA ARG A 358 -18.80 28.90 -3.67
C ARG A 358 -18.03 29.98 -2.89
N TYR A 359 -17.55 31.04 -3.56
CA TYR A 359 -16.74 32.11 -2.96
C TYR A 359 -17.35 32.83 -1.74
N SER A 360 -18.66 32.68 -1.50
CA SER A 360 -19.35 33.26 -0.33
C SER A 360 -19.33 32.34 0.91
N THR A 361 -18.89 31.10 0.76
CA THR A 361 -18.78 30.12 1.86
C THR A 361 -17.35 30.13 2.38
N GLU A 362 -17.14 30.68 3.58
CA GLU A 362 -15.83 30.74 4.22
C GLU A 362 -15.20 29.35 4.35
N ASN A 363 -13.86 29.30 4.32
CA ASN A 363 -13.06 28.08 4.43
C ASN A 363 -13.27 27.04 3.32
N THR A 364 -13.71 27.46 2.13
CA THR A 364 -13.70 26.63 0.92
C THR A 364 -12.53 27.02 0.01
N VAL A 365 -12.04 26.10 -0.83
CA VAL A 365 -11.03 26.45 -1.83
C VAL A 365 -11.50 27.61 -2.71
N ASP A 366 -12.76 27.61 -3.16
CA ASP A 366 -13.38 28.70 -3.93
C ASP A 366 -13.24 30.07 -3.24
N PHE A 367 -13.46 30.14 -1.92
CA PHE A 367 -13.34 31.39 -1.15
C PHE A 367 -11.92 31.95 -1.21
N TYR A 368 -10.91 31.11 -1.01
CA TYR A 368 -9.51 31.53 -1.05
C TYR A 368 -9.10 31.94 -2.46
N LEU A 369 -9.39 31.11 -3.47
CA LEU A 369 -9.03 31.41 -4.87
C LEU A 369 -9.70 32.68 -5.39
N TYR A 370 -10.97 32.91 -5.05
CA TYR A 370 -11.67 34.15 -5.37
C TYR A 370 -10.97 35.37 -4.75
N ARG A 371 -10.60 35.29 -3.48
CA ARG A 371 -9.92 36.39 -2.78
C ARG A 371 -8.55 36.65 -3.39
N ARG A 372 -7.76 35.61 -3.70
CA ARG A 372 -6.44 35.75 -4.36
C ARG A 372 -6.56 36.42 -5.72
N LEU A 373 -7.57 36.06 -6.51
CA LEU A 373 -7.78 36.62 -7.85
C LEU A 373 -8.31 38.06 -7.83
N THR A 374 -9.21 38.40 -6.91
CA THR A 374 -9.88 39.72 -6.89
C THR A 374 -9.18 40.77 -6.04
N LYS A 375 -8.36 40.33 -5.08
CA LYS A 375 -7.64 41.20 -4.13
C LYS A 375 -6.18 40.76 -3.98
N PRO A 376 -5.40 40.72 -5.08
CA PRO A 376 -4.04 40.20 -5.08
C PRO A 376 -3.08 40.93 -4.12
N HIS A 377 -3.39 42.18 -3.77
CA HIS A 377 -2.53 43.06 -2.97
C HIS A 377 -2.94 43.21 -1.50
N ASP A 378 -4.12 42.70 -1.10
CA ASP A 378 -4.64 42.90 0.27
C ASP A 378 -3.90 42.02 1.31
N ASP A 379 -3.21 40.96 0.87
CA ASP A 379 -2.44 40.00 1.69
C ASP A 379 -1.66 39.05 0.76
N PRO A 380 -0.62 39.51 0.03
CA PRO A 380 0.07 38.68 -0.94
C PRO A 380 0.83 37.54 -0.25
N ILE A 381 0.83 36.36 -0.88
CA ILE A 381 1.69 35.25 -0.48
C ILE A 381 3.11 35.60 -0.97
N GLU A 382 4.01 35.78 -0.01
CA GLU A 382 5.42 36.07 -0.26
C GLU A 382 6.25 34.84 0.09
N ILE A 383 6.90 34.24 -0.91
CA ILE A 383 7.79 33.08 -0.73
C ILE A 383 9.21 33.51 -1.00
N THR A 384 10.07 33.37 0.00
CA THR A 384 11.48 33.75 -0.12
C THR A 384 12.16 32.92 -1.19
N GLY A 385 12.71 33.56 -2.22
CA GLY A 385 13.40 32.89 -3.32
C GLY A 385 12.53 32.59 -4.54
N LEU A 386 11.22 32.84 -4.48
CA LEU A 386 10.32 32.72 -5.63
C LEU A 386 10.27 34.03 -6.44
N ASP A 387 10.65 33.98 -7.72
CA ASP A 387 10.51 35.11 -8.64
C ASP A 387 9.08 35.21 -9.21
N THR A 388 8.23 35.95 -8.50
CA THR A 388 6.84 36.17 -8.87
C THR A 388 6.68 36.93 -10.19
N ALA A 389 7.63 37.81 -10.55
CA ALA A 389 7.58 38.54 -11.81
C ALA A 389 7.83 37.62 -13.01
N THR A 390 8.76 36.67 -12.87
CA THR A 390 8.99 35.64 -13.89
C THR A 390 7.79 34.71 -14.01
N LEU A 391 7.20 34.28 -12.89
CA LEU A 391 5.96 33.49 -12.88
C LEU A 391 4.82 34.20 -13.64
N GLU A 392 4.56 35.46 -13.32
CA GLU A 392 3.54 36.27 -14.00
C GLU A 392 3.80 36.41 -15.51
N ALA A 393 5.07 36.59 -15.90
CA ALA A 393 5.45 36.66 -17.30
C ALA A 393 5.21 35.33 -18.04
N GLN A 394 5.44 34.19 -17.38
CA GLN A 394 5.16 32.86 -17.93
C GLN A 394 3.66 32.60 -18.05
N ILE A 395 2.86 32.97 -17.04
CA ILE A 395 1.39 32.90 -17.11
C ILE A 395 0.86 33.71 -18.31
N LYS A 396 1.36 34.94 -18.51
CA LYS A 396 1.02 35.75 -19.69
C LYS A 396 1.39 35.03 -20.98
N ARG A 397 2.61 34.48 -21.08
CA ARG A 397 3.09 33.78 -22.27
C ARG A 397 2.21 32.57 -22.61
N LEU A 398 1.79 31.81 -21.60
CA LEU A 398 0.91 30.65 -21.76
C LEU A 398 -0.50 31.04 -22.23
N LEU A 399 -1.08 32.10 -21.67
CA LEU A 399 -2.49 32.46 -21.89
C LEU A 399 -2.73 33.35 -23.11
N ILE A 400 -1.79 34.23 -23.48
CA ILE A 400 -1.96 35.18 -24.61
C ILE A 400 -2.36 34.47 -25.92
N PRO A 401 -1.70 33.36 -26.34
CA PRO A 401 -2.06 32.66 -27.57
C PRO A 401 -3.48 32.09 -27.58
N ILE A 402 -4.04 31.81 -26.39
CA ILE A 402 -5.31 31.11 -26.21
C ILE A 402 -6.46 32.13 -26.12
N CYS A 403 -6.28 33.17 -25.31
CA CYS A 403 -7.36 34.11 -24.95
C CYS A 403 -7.55 35.29 -25.92
N SER A 404 -6.83 35.34 -27.06
CA SER A 404 -7.06 36.26 -28.19
C SER A 404 -7.45 37.71 -27.81
N ASN A 405 -6.49 38.55 -27.40
CA ASN A 405 -6.69 39.96 -27.03
C ASN A 405 -7.71 40.22 -25.90
N SER A 406 -7.96 39.24 -25.01
CA SER A 406 -8.75 39.49 -23.80
C SER A 406 -8.17 40.66 -23.00
N SER A 407 -9.02 41.65 -22.68
CA SER A 407 -8.66 42.82 -21.88
C SER A 407 -8.20 42.44 -20.47
N LEU A 408 -8.64 41.28 -19.96
CA LEU A 408 -8.22 40.74 -18.66
C LEU A 408 -6.77 40.28 -18.68
N ILE A 409 -6.30 39.60 -19.74
CA ILE A 409 -4.91 39.15 -19.83
C ILE A 409 -3.93 40.34 -19.94
N ALA A 410 -4.40 41.47 -20.49
CA ALA A 410 -3.65 42.72 -20.50
C ALA A 410 -3.67 43.46 -19.14
N ASN A 411 -4.55 43.08 -18.22
CA ASN A 411 -4.66 43.68 -16.89
C ASN A 411 -3.61 43.08 -15.94
N ASN A 412 -2.69 43.92 -15.45
CA ASN A 412 -1.64 43.48 -14.54
C ASN A 412 -2.20 42.95 -13.21
N ASP A 413 -3.23 43.56 -12.63
CA ASP A 413 -3.80 43.08 -11.36
C ASP A 413 -4.44 41.70 -11.53
N TYR A 414 -5.04 41.42 -12.70
CA TYR A 414 -5.57 40.09 -13.00
C TYR A 414 -4.45 39.05 -13.06
N ILE A 415 -3.34 39.38 -13.73
CA ILE A 415 -2.19 38.48 -13.86
C ILE A 415 -1.50 38.25 -12.51
N THR A 416 -1.32 39.28 -11.69
CA THR A 416 -0.84 39.12 -10.32
C THR A 416 -1.80 38.26 -9.50
N GLY A 417 -3.11 38.43 -9.66
CA GLY A 417 -4.13 37.57 -9.06
C GLY A 417 -4.01 36.11 -9.49
N LEU A 418 -3.73 35.83 -10.77
CA LEU A 418 -3.46 34.47 -11.26
C LEU A 418 -2.15 33.91 -10.68
N GLY A 419 -1.10 34.72 -10.56
CA GLY A 419 0.14 34.31 -9.89
C GLY A 419 -0.12 33.88 -8.44
N GLN A 420 -0.90 34.66 -7.70
CA GLN A 420 -1.30 34.36 -6.32
C GLN A 420 -2.19 33.10 -6.22
N VAL A 421 -3.07 32.88 -7.20
CA VAL A 421 -3.86 31.63 -7.30
C VAL A 421 -2.94 30.44 -7.52
N VAL A 422 -1.98 30.51 -8.44
CA VAL A 422 -1.03 29.42 -8.72
C VAL A 422 -0.20 29.09 -7.49
N ILE A 423 0.35 30.10 -6.81
CA ILE A 423 1.14 29.92 -5.59
C ILE A 423 0.30 29.24 -4.51
N TRP A 424 -0.91 29.75 -4.24
CA TRP A 424 -1.77 29.19 -3.20
C TRP A 424 -2.14 27.73 -3.48
N VAL A 425 -2.56 27.42 -4.71
CA VAL A 425 -2.93 26.06 -5.11
C VAL A 425 -1.74 25.10 -4.95
N LEU A 426 -0.53 25.54 -5.30
CA LEU A 426 0.67 24.72 -5.11
C LEU A 426 1.01 24.53 -3.63
N GLN A 427 0.81 25.55 -2.79
CA GLN A 427 1.01 25.41 -1.34
C GLN A 427 0.08 24.35 -0.74
N GLU A 428 -1.21 24.39 -1.08
CA GLU A 428 -2.18 23.39 -0.59
C GLU A 428 -1.82 21.97 -1.06
N VAL A 429 -1.47 21.81 -2.34
CA VAL A 429 -1.03 20.52 -2.88
C VAL A 429 0.21 20.02 -2.14
N LEU A 430 1.22 20.88 -1.96
CA LEU A 430 2.49 20.51 -1.35
C LEU A 430 2.37 20.26 0.16
N GLU A 431 1.47 20.95 0.87
CA GLU A 431 1.19 20.68 2.29
C GLU A 431 0.62 19.27 2.46
N LEU A 432 -0.42 18.92 1.69
CA LEU A 432 -0.99 17.57 1.69
C LEU A 432 0.05 16.53 1.24
N THR A 433 0.87 16.86 0.25
CA THR A 433 1.94 16.00 -0.25
C THR A 433 3.00 15.74 0.83
N ASN A 434 3.41 16.77 1.58
CA ASN A 434 4.36 16.64 2.68
C ASN A 434 3.79 15.75 3.80
N ASN A 435 2.50 15.91 4.14
CA ASN A 435 1.81 15.04 5.09
C ASN A 435 1.79 13.58 4.58
N ARG A 436 1.56 13.35 3.28
CA ARG A 436 1.66 12.00 2.70
C ARG A 436 3.07 11.44 2.77
N ALA A 437 4.09 12.22 2.45
CA ALA A 437 5.47 11.76 2.58
C ALA A 437 5.80 11.41 4.05
N TYR A 438 5.30 12.20 5.01
CA TYR A 438 5.42 11.93 6.44
C TYR A 438 4.72 10.63 6.87
N ASP A 439 3.45 10.44 6.51
CA ASP A 439 2.65 9.26 6.87
C ASP A 439 3.28 7.93 6.39
N PHE A 440 4.08 8.00 5.33
CA PHE A 440 4.76 6.83 4.76
C PHE A 440 6.27 6.79 5.05
N ASP A 441 6.73 7.57 6.03
CA ASP A 441 8.13 7.63 6.46
C ASP A 441 9.11 7.85 5.30
N ARG A 442 8.71 8.68 4.32
CA ARG A 442 9.58 9.10 3.22
C ARG A 442 10.36 10.35 3.64
N PRO A 443 11.67 10.40 3.36
CA PRO A 443 12.47 11.58 3.68
C PRO A 443 12.22 12.77 2.73
N VAL A 444 11.53 12.53 1.61
CA VAL A 444 11.44 13.44 0.46
C VAL A 444 10.07 13.31 -0.21
N ILE A 445 9.69 14.33 -0.96
CA ILE A 445 8.46 14.32 -1.77
C ILE A 445 8.74 13.70 -3.15
N VAL A 446 7.87 12.78 -3.58
CA VAL A 446 7.93 12.13 -4.90
C VAL A 446 6.59 12.21 -5.64
N PRO A 447 6.51 11.90 -6.95
CA PRO A 447 5.26 12.00 -7.71
C PRO A 447 4.10 11.19 -7.09
N LEU A 448 4.39 10.00 -6.54
CA LEU A 448 3.45 9.18 -5.78
C LEU A 448 2.73 9.96 -4.66
N ASP A 449 3.44 10.82 -3.94
CA ASP A 449 2.87 11.63 -2.86
C ASP A 449 1.93 12.69 -3.39
N VAL A 450 2.33 13.39 -4.46
CA VAL A 450 1.52 14.42 -5.13
C VAL A 450 0.22 13.82 -5.66
N ARG A 451 0.32 12.69 -6.37
CA ARG A 451 -0.86 12.00 -6.89
C ARG A 451 -1.76 11.49 -5.78
N SER A 452 -1.18 10.97 -4.69
CA SER A 452 -1.97 10.51 -3.54
C SER A 452 -2.68 11.68 -2.87
N ALA A 453 -2.00 12.82 -2.66
CA ALA A 453 -2.58 14.02 -2.08
C ALA A 453 -3.80 14.49 -2.89
N VAL A 454 -3.65 14.66 -4.21
CA VAL A 454 -4.77 15.03 -5.07
C VAL A 454 -5.85 13.95 -5.09
N GLY A 455 -5.48 12.68 -5.22
CA GLY A 455 -6.45 11.57 -5.31
C GLY A 455 -7.38 11.45 -4.09
N TYR A 456 -6.96 11.88 -2.91
CA TYR A 456 -7.80 11.86 -1.70
C TYR A 456 -8.60 13.14 -1.46
N ASP A 457 -8.31 14.23 -2.19
CA ASP A 457 -8.97 15.52 -2.01
C ASP A 457 -9.89 15.85 -3.19
N GLU A 458 -11.20 15.90 -2.96
CA GLU A 458 -12.18 16.10 -4.04
C GLU A 458 -12.11 17.50 -4.68
N GLU A 459 -11.72 18.52 -3.92
CA GLU A 459 -11.61 19.90 -4.44
C GLU A 459 -10.38 20.01 -5.35
N LEU A 460 -9.25 19.41 -4.97
CA LEU A 460 -8.05 19.34 -5.81
C LEU A 460 -8.26 18.46 -7.05
N GLN A 461 -9.00 17.34 -6.94
CA GLN A 461 -9.37 16.53 -8.11
C GLN A 461 -10.16 17.36 -9.13
N SER A 462 -11.07 18.21 -8.66
CA SER A 462 -11.85 19.10 -9.52
C SER A 462 -10.95 20.12 -10.23
N ILE A 463 -10.01 20.74 -9.50
CA ILE A 463 -9.06 21.73 -10.05
C ILE A 463 -8.15 21.13 -11.11
N PHE A 464 -7.60 19.94 -10.85
CA PHE A 464 -6.63 19.29 -11.74
C PHE A 464 -7.24 18.23 -12.67
N ARG A 465 -8.56 18.26 -12.83
CA ARG A 465 -9.30 17.27 -13.63
C ARG A 465 -8.79 17.16 -15.07
N SER A 466 -8.27 18.24 -15.66
CA SER A 466 -7.79 18.25 -17.04
C SER A 466 -6.30 17.92 -17.19
N CYS A 467 -5.56 17.57 -16.13
CA CYS A 467 -4.12 17.34 -16.25
C CYS A 467 -3.80 15.94 -16.77
N SER A 468 -3.37 15.81 -18.03
CA SER A 468 -3.06 14.50 -18.63
C SER A 468 -1.99 13.74 -17.83
N LEU A 469 -0.90 14.43 -17.48
CA LEU A 469 0.21 13.84 -16.74
C LEU A 469 -0.18 13.41 -15.32
N LEU A 470 -1.14 14.09 -14.68
CA LEU A 470 -1.65 13.70 -13.36
C LEU A 470 -2.29 12.31 -13.43
N TRP A 471 -3.16 12.11 -14.40
CA TRP A 471 -4.07 10.96 -14.48
C TRP A 471 -3.51 9.77 -15.24
N TYR A 472 -2.61 9.98 -16.20
CA TYR A 472 -2.14 8.94 -17.11
C TYR A 472 -0.62 8.74 -17.15
N GLY A 473 0.16 9.63 -16.54
CA GLY A 473 1.63 9.53 -16.58
C GLY A 473 2.22 10.01 -17.90
N ARG A 474 3.50 9.70 -18.13
CA ARG A 474 4.16 9.93 -19.42
C ARG A 474 3.98 8.67 -20.28
N ASP A 475 3.63 8.86 -21.55
CA ASP A 475 3.62 7.77 -22.55
C ASP A 475 5.02 7.17 -22.78
#